data_AF-A0A0C3H4L9-F1
#
_entry.id   AF-A0A0C3H4L9-F1
#
_cell.length_a   1.000
_cell.length_b   1.000
_cell.length_c   1.000
_cell.angle_alpha   90.00
_cell.angle_beta   90.00
_cell.angle_gamma   90.00
#
_symmetry.space_group_name_H-M   'P 1'
#
loop_
_entity.id
_entity.type
_entity.pdbx_description
1 polymer ?
#
loop_
_entity_poly.entity_id
_entity_poly.type
_entity_poly.pdbx_seq_one_letter_code
_entity_poly.pdbx_strand_id
1 'polypeptide(L)'
;YGLFGIFLYLFGSRTTWRTEAHVLGTVSDDDALNFKKSVQDECTMISVAAAIVAQIAITGLSLNNLSQTHWIVKASFVFSLTSSLIAVYYATTQQRVMGRLLQAKQVRGWIRGRLPVQKGDSLWQLKISSKFRCDPADYRPITSDPAKILFEIRDQCFTPSVASVITISAPQILLSASLFALLLALGMYFGFVWTRNLDADAGKDSSRNLLIFYLITLTLCFVVYSVSRLIQDDDARSEGVIL
;
A
#
# COMPACT_ATOMS: atom_id res chain seq x y z
N TYR A 1 -8.74 -9.27 -18.15
CA TYR A 1 -7.71 -8.37 -17.60
C TYR A 1 -6.44 -9.21 -17.39
N GLY A 2 -5.39 -9.03 -18.21
CA GLY A 2 -4.18 -9.87 -18.24
C GLY A 2 -3.26 -9.71 -17.02
N LEU A 3 -1.94 -9.63 -17.21
CA LEU A 3 -0.93 -9.46 -16.13
C LEU A 3 -1.25 -8.27 -15.18
N PHE A 4 -1.91 -7.22 -15.69
CA PHE A 4 -2.47 -6.12 -14.91
C PHE A 4 -3.59 -6.52 -13.93
N GLY A 5 -4.32 -7.60 -14.18
CA GLY A 5 -5.32 -8.19 -13.28
C GLY A 5 -4.72 -8.81 -12.02
N ILE A 6 -3.49 -9.36 -12.12
CA ILE A 6 -2.74 -9.85 -10.95
C ILE A 6 -2.28 -8.66 -10.12
N PHE A 7 -1.73 -7.62 -10.75
CA PHE A 7 -1.40 -6.38 -10.05
C PHE A 7 -2.63 -5.72 -9.41
N LEU A 8 -3.81 -5.79 -10.04
CA LEU A 8 -5.07 -5.31 -9.46
C LEU A 8 -5.53 -6.10 -8.24
N TYR A 9 -5.40 -7.42 -8.28
CA TYR A 9 -5.73 -8.29 -7.15
C TYR A 9 -4.71 -8.14 -6.01
N LEU A 10 -3.43 -7.97 -6.34
CA LEU A 10 -2.35 -7.85 -5.35
C LEU A 10 -2.32 -6.46 -4.71
N PHE A 11 -2.68 -5.40 -5.45
CA PHE A 11 -2.55 -4.00 -5.01
C PHE A 11 -3.87 -3.26 -4.77
N GLY A 12 -5.01 -3.82 -5.17
CA GLY A 12 -6.32 -3.19 -4.99
C GLY A 12 -6.90 -3.48 -3.61
N SER A 13 -6.86 -2.50 -2.71
CA SER A 13 -7.60 -2.58 -1.44
C SER A 13 -9.05 -2.15 -1.63
N ARG A 14 -10.00 -3.02 -1.26
CA ARG A 14 -11.44 -2.74 -1.29
C ARG A 14 -11.83 -1.60 -0.34
N THR A 15 -11.06 -1.38 0.73
CA THR A 15 -11.28 -0.28 1.67
C THR A 15 -10.88 1.05 1.05
N THR A 16 -9.71 1.14 0.42
CA THR A 16 -9.26 2.34 -0.31
C THR A 16 -10.24 2.73 -1.40
N TRP A 17 -10.78 1.76 -2.15
CA TRP A 17 -11.82 2.01 -3.14
C TRP A 17 -13.09 2.62 -2.53
N ARG A 18 -13.55 2.12 -1.38
CA ARG A 18 -14.74 2.64 -0.68
C ARG A 18 -14.51 4.05 -0.16
N THR A 19 -13.34 4.32 0.41
CA THR A 19 -12.99 5.65 0.92
C THR A 19 -12.92 6.67 -0.21
N GLU A 20 -12.28 6.33 -1.33
CA GLU A 20 -12.25 7.21 -2.51
C GLU A 20 -13.65 7.44 -3.09
N ALA A 21 -14.50 6.40 -3.15
CA ALA A 21 -15.89 6.53 -3.60
C ALA A 21 -16.73 7.41 -2.66
N HIS A 22 -16.50 7.35 -1.34
CA HIS A 22 -17.18 8.20 -0.36
C HIS A 22 -16.81 9.68 -0.52
N VAL A 23 -15.52 9.98 -0.70
CA VAL A 23 -15.00 11.34 -0.92
C VAL A 23 -15.45 11.92 -2.27
N LEU A 24 -15.69 11.07 -3.28
CA LEU A 24 -16.34 11.47 -4.53
C LEU A 24 -17.86 11.65 -4.37
N GLY A 25 -18.46 10.91 -3.43
CA GLY A 25 -19.85 10.97 -3.00
C GLY A 25 -20.24 12.31 -2.39
N THR A 26 -19.39 12.81 -1.50
CA THR A 26 -19.61 14.08 -0.81
C THR A 26 -19.01 15.22 -1.64
N VAL A 27 -19.86 16.12 -2.13
CA VAL A 27 -19.42 17.30 -2.91
C VAL A 27 -18.73 18.35 -2.00
N SER A 28 -18.54 18.07 -0.70
CA SER A 28 -17.91 18.93 0.30
C SER A 28 -16.39 19.07 0.10
N ASP A 29 -15.93 20.29 -0.15
CA ASP A 29 -14.51 20.58 -0.38
C ASP A 29 -13.62 20.25 0.84
N ASP A 30 -14.19 20.31 2.05
CA ASP A 30 -13.51 19.96 3.30
C ASP A 30 -13.15 18.47 3.37
N ASP A 31 -14.03 17.57 2.91
CA ASP A 31 -13.79 16.12 2.93
C ASP A 31 -12.65 15.72 1.99
N ALA A 32 -12.56 16.38 0.83
CA ALA A 32 -11.48 16.15 -0.12
C ALA A 32 -10.12 16.61 0.41
N LEU A 33 -10.09 17.72 1.16
CA LEU A 33 -8.87 18.20 1.83
C LEU A 33 -8.49 17.31 3.01
N ASN A 34 -9.46 16.84 3.80
CA ASN A 34 -9.25 15.88 4.88
C ASN A 34 -8.71 14.54 4.36
N PHE A 35 -9.25 14.03 3.24
CA PHE A 35 -8.73 12.84 2.57
C PHE A 35 -7.28 13.03 2.13
N LYS A 36 -6.97 14.15 1.46
CA LYS A 36 -5.59 14.48 1.08
C LYS A 36 -4.65 14.45 2.29
N LYS A 37 -5.07 15.07 3.40
CA LYS A 37 -4.27 15.10 4.63
C LYS A 37 -4.05 13.69 5.19
N SER A 38 -5.11 12.87 5.26
CA SER A 38 -5.02 11.47 5.67
C SER A 38 -4.01 10.67 4.84
N VAL A 39 -4.02 10.85 3.51
CA VAL A 39 -3.08 10.17 2.61
C VAL A 39 -1.64 10.64 2.83
N GLN A 40 -1.42 11.93 3.11
CA GLN A 40 -0.08 12.47 3.41
C GLN A 40 0.45 11.98 4.77
N ASP A 41 -0.42 11.90 5.77
CA ASP A 41 -0.08 11.37 7.10
C ASP A 41 0.29 9.89 7.01
N GLU A 42 -0.45 9.10 6.23
CA GLU A 42 -0.13 7.69 5.95
C GLU A 42 1.22 7.52 5.24
N CYS A 43 1.50 8.33 4.20
CA CYS A 43 2.80 8.30 3.51
C CYS A 43 3.97 8.60 4.46
N THR A 44 3.76 9.51 5.42
CA THR A 44 4.76 9.87 6.42
C THR A 44 5.02 8.70 7.36
N MET A 45 3.97 8.06 7.88
CA MET A 45 4.08 6.87 8.73
C MET A 45 4.78 5.71 7.99
N ILE A 46 4.40 5.44 6.74
CA ILE A 46 5.04 4.40 5.91
C ILE A 46 6.53 4.67 5.73
N SER A 47 6.91 5.92 5.47
CA SER A 47 8.32 6.29 5.29
C SER A 47 9.15 6.04 6.54
N VAL A 48 8.59 6.33 7.72
CA VAL A 48 9.23 6.04 9.02
C VAL A 48 9.37 4.53 9.25
N ALA A 49 8.30 3.76 9.04
CA ALA A 49 8.32 2.32 9.22
C ALA A 49 9.32 1.63 8.26
N ALA A 50 9.34 2.06 7.00
CA ALA A 50 10.25 1.51 5.99
C ALA A 50 11.73 1.80 6.31
N ALA A 51 12.04 2.95 6.91
CA ALA A 51 13.38 3.26 7.37
C ALA A 51 13.86 2.29 8.47
N ILE A 52 12.99 1.96 9.42
CA ILE A 52 13.27 0.98 10.49
C ILE A 52 13.51 -0.41 9.87
N VAL A 53 12.65 -0.83 8.94
CA VAL A 53 12.79 -2.12 8.23
C VAL A 53 14.10 -2.19 7.45
N ALA A 54 14.48 -1.10 6.77
CA ALA A 54 15.73 -1.03 6.02
C ALA A 54 16.95 -1.14 6.95
N GLN A 55 16.92 -0.46 8.10
CA GLN A 55 17.98 -0.56 9.12
C GLN A 55 18.14 -2.00 9.63
N ILE A 56 17.02 -2.67 9.97
CA ILE A 56 17.06 -4.07 10.44
C ILE A 56 17.55 -5.02 9.33
N ALA A 57 17.18 -4.77 8.08
CA ALA A 57 17.67 -5.58 6.95
C ALA A 57 19.19 -5.41 6.74
N ILE A 58 19.72 -4.19 6.87
CA ILE A 58 21.16 -3.91 6.78
C ILE A 58 21.93 -4.60 7.91
N THR A 59 21.44 -4.52 9.15
CA THR A 59 22.09 -5.19 10.28
C THR A 59 22.03 -6.71 10.13
N GLY A 60 20.92 -7.25 9.61
CA GLY A 60 20.80 -8.68 9.28
C GLY A 60 21.81 -9.16 8.23
N LEU A 61 22.09 -8.34 7.20
CA LEU A 61 23.12 -8.65 6.21
C LEU A 61 24.55 -8.64 6.78
N SER A 62 24.77 -7.92 7.89
CA SER A 62 26.07 -7.81 8.56
C SER A 62 26.35 -8.93 9.58
N LEU A 63 25.47 -9.92 9.71
CA LEU A 63 25.66 -11.04 10.64
C LEU A 63 26.84 -11.93 10.20
N ASN A 64 27.78 -12.19 11.13
CA ASN A 64 29.03 -12.93 10.84
C ASN A 64 28.79 -14.33 10.24
N ASN A 65 27.77 -15.04 10.73
CA ASN A 65 27.45 -16.40 10.30
C ASN A 65 26.67 -16.45 8.97
N LEU A 66 26.28 -15.31 8.41
CA LEU A 66 25.51 -15.26 7.16
C LEU A 66 26.31 -15.78 5.97
N SER A 67 27.63 -15.60 5.97
CA SER A 67 28.53 -16.06 4.88
C SER A 67 28.41 -17.56 4.62
N GLN A 68 28.25 -18.37 5.69
CA GLN A 68 28.19 -19.83 5.67
C GLN A 68 26.77 -20.40 5.47
N THR A 69 25.75 -19.55 5.45
CA THR A 69 24.35 -19.96 5.18
C THR A 69 24.04 -20.02 3.68
N HIS A 70 22.94 -20.71 3.33
CA HIS A 70 22.46 -20.76 1.96
C HIS A 70 22.15 -19.36 1.40
N TRP A 71 22.39 -19.18 0.10
CA TRP A 71 22.14 -17.91 -0.61
C TRP A 71 20.71 -17.40 -0.48
N ILE A 72 19.75 -18.29 -0.21
CA ILE A 72 18.33 -17.95 -0.04
C ILE A 72 18.11 -16.93 1.10
N VAL A 73 18.83 -17.06 2.22
CA VAL A 73 18.69 -16.15 3.37
C VAL A 73 19.15 -14.75 2.99
N LYS A 74 20.30 -14.67 2.30
CA LYS A 74 20.87 -13.41 1.78
C LYS A 74 19.92 -12.76 0.78
N ALA A 75 19.36 -13.56 -0.13
CA ALA A 75 18.40 -13.08 -1.12
C ALA A 75 17.12 -12.54 -0.46
N SER A 76 16.60 -13.20 0.58
CA SER A 76 15.43 -12.72 1.33
C SER A 76 15.68 -11.40 2.07
N PHE A 77 16.86 -11.22 2.69
CA PHE A 77 17.23 -9.94 3.29
C PHE A 77 17.33 -8.81 2.24
N VAL A 78 17.97 -9.08 1.09
CA VAL A 78 18.06 -8.12 -0.01
C VAL A 78 16.67 -7.78 -0.57
N PHE A 79 15.79 -8.77 -0.72
CA PHE A 79 14.41 -8.57 -1.18
C PHE A 79 13.60 -7.70 -0.21
N SER A 80 13.72 -7.94 1.09
CA SER A 80 13.10 -7.08 2.11
C SER A 80 13.61 -5.63 2.00
N LEU A 81 14.92 -5.46 1.85
CA LEU A 81 15.55 -4.14 1.74
C LEU A 81 15.09 -3.39 0.49
N THR A 82 15.09 -4.04 -0.68
CA THR A 82 14.65 -3.41 -1.93
C THR A 82 13.17 -3.08 -1.90
N SER A 83 12.31 -3.97 -1.40
CA SER A 83 10.87 -3.69 -1.27
C SER A 83 10.60 -2.51 -0.32
N SER A 84 11.35 -2.40 0.79
CA SER A 84 11.25 -1.26 1.71
C SER A 84 11.66 0.07 1.04
N LEU A 85 12.76 0.08 0.29
CA LEU A 85 13.21 1.27 -0.44
C LEU A 85 12.21 1.70 -1.53
N ILE A 86 11.65 0.73 -2.26
CA ILE A 86 10.63 1.00 -3.28
C ILE A 86 9.36 1.55 -2.60
N ALA A 87 8.97 1.05 -1.42
CA ALA A 87 7.85 1.59 -0.65
C ALA A 87 8.06 3.07 -0.27
N VAL A 88 9.25 3.44 0.22
CA VAL A 88 9.60 4.86 0.52
C VAL A 88 9.56 5.71 -0.74
N TYR A 89 10.09 5.19 -1.86
CA TYR A 89 10.08 5.91 -3.13
C TYR A 89 8.65 6.23 -3.59
N TYR A 90 7.73 5.25 -3.51
CA TYR A 90 6.33 5.48 -3.84
C TYR A 90 5.66 6.44 -2.86
N ALA A 91 5.85 6.26 -1.55
CA ALA A 91 5.25 7.12 -0.52
C ALA A 91 5.68 8.59 -0.67
N THR A 92 6.98 8.82 -0.90
CA THR A 92 7.52 10.19 -1.09
C THR A 92 7.06 10.81 -2.40
N THR A 93 6.95 10.02 -3.47
CA THR A 93 6.40 10.48 -4.75
C THR A 93 4.94 10.89 -4.59
N GLN A 94 4.14 10.07 -3.91
CA GLN A 94 2.74 10.35 -3.62
C GLN A 94 2.57 11.60 -2.74
N GLN A 95 3.39 11.76 -1.71
CA GLN A 95 3.37 12.94 -0.84
C GLN A 95 3.69 14.23 -1.62
N ARG A 96 4.62 14.18 -2.59
CA ARG A 96 4.96 15.31 -3.47
C ARG A 96 3.83 15.65 -4.44
N VAL A 97 3.22 14.64 -5.06
CA VAL A 97 2.07 14.84 -5.96
C VAL A 97 0.94 15.49 -5.16
N MET A 98 0.53 14.88 -4.06
CA MET A 98 -0.56 15.38 -3.22
C MET A 98 -0.25 16.76 -2.62
N GLY A 99 1.02 17.03 -2.28
CA GLY A 99 1.49 18.34 -1.81
C GLY A 99 1.28 19.46 -2.81
N ARG A 100 1.36 19.18 -4.12
CA ARG A 100 1.16 20.16 -5.20
C ARG A 100 -0.32 20.46 -5.51
N LEU A 101 -1.24 19.58 -5.10
CA LEU A 101 -2.68 19.77 -5.32
C LEU A 101 -3.25 20.69 -4.24
N LEU A 102 -3.43 21.97 -4.54
CA LEU A 102 -3.87 22.98 -3.56
C LEU A 102 -5.39 23.08 -3.44
N GLN A 103 -6.15 22.68 -4.46
CA GLN A 103 -7.61 22.79 -4.47
C GLN A 103 -8.31 21.43 -4.34
N ALA A 104 -9.43 21.39 -3.62
CA ALA A 104 -10.30 20.20 -3.48
C ALA A 104 -10.73 19.63 -4.85
N LYS A 105 -11.03 20.51 -5.82
CA LYS A 105 -11.34 20.12 -7.21
C LYS A 105 -10.21 19.36 -7.90
N GLN A 106 -8.95 19.75 -7.65
CA GLN A 106 -7.79 19.06 -8.21
C GLN A 106 -7.59 17.68 -7.58
N VAL A 107 -7.86 17.54 -6.27
CA VAL A 107 -7.80 16.26 -5.55
C VAL A 107 -8.83 15.29 -6.12
N ARG A 108 -10.08 15.73 -6.29
CA ARG A 108 -11.13 14.91 -6.93
C ARG A 108 -10.81 14.58 -8.38
N GLY A 109 -10.23 15.54 -9.12
CA GLY A 109 -9.72 15.31 -10.48
C GLY A 109 -8.68 14.20 -10.52
N TRP A 110 -7.72 14.21 -9.60
CA TRP A 110 -6.67 13.20 -9.49
C TRP A 110 -7.21 11.81 -9.11
N ILE A 111 -8.16 11.73 -8.16
CA ILE A 111 -8.84 10.46 -7.81
C ILE A 111 -9.55 9.87 -9.05
N ARG A 112 -10.15 10.72 -9.89
CA ARG A 112 -10.77 10.33 -11.17
C ARG A 112 -9.77 10.00 -12.28
N GLY A 113 -8.47 10.17 -12.06
CA GLY A 113 -7.39 9.87 -13.00
C GLY A 113 -6.87 11.05 -13.82
N ARG A 114 -7.27 12.30 -13.50
CA ARG A 114 -6.68 13.50 -14.10
C ARG A 114 -5.36 13.84 -13.41
N LEU A 115 -4.23 13.54 -14.06
CA LEU A 115 -2.95 14.11 -13.63
C LEU A 115 -2.97 15.63 -13.81
N PRO A 116 -2.38 16.40 -12.89
CA PRO A 116 -2.22 17.84 -13.09
C PRO A 116 -1.34 18.06 -14.33
N VAL A 117 -1.90 18.69 -15.36
CA VAL A 117 -1.18 19.06 -16.57
C VAL A 117 -0.05 19.99 -16.19
N GLN A 118 1.18 19.49 -16.26
CA GLN A 118 2.38 20.29 -16.10
C GLN A 118 2.54 21.15 -17.37
N LYS A 119 2.62 22.46 -17.18
CA LYS A 119 2.72 23.47 -18.26
C LYS A 119 4.08 23.30 -18.96
N GLY A 120 4.16 22.34 -19.89
CA GLY A 120 5.39 21.98 -20.61
C GLY A 120 5.36 20.63 -21.35
N ASP A 121 4.36 19.76 -21.15
CA ASP A 121 4.40 18.41 -21.72
C ASP A 121 3.73 18.28 -23.09
N SER A 122 4.43 17.57 -23.97
CA SER A 122 4.14 17.34 -25.39
C SER A 122 2.75 16.76 -25.69
N LEU A 123 2.27 17.06 -26.91
CA LEU A 123 1.02 16.64 -27.58
C LEU A 123 0.57 15.17 -27.38
N TRP A 124 1.47 14.26 -26.98
CA TRP A 124 1.16 12.86 -26.70
C TRP A 124 0.37 12.65 -25.40
N GLN A 125 0.56 13.50 -24.38
CA GLN A 125 -0.21 13.46 -23.11
C GLN A 125 -1.67 13.92 -23.31
N LEU A 126 -1.91 14.81 -24.29
CA LEU A 126 -3.25 15.32 -24.60
C LEU A 126 -4.17 14.24 -25.21
N LYS A 127 -3.60 13.26 -25.92
CA LYS A 127 -4.35 12.15 -26.53
C LYS A 127 -4.82 11.07 -25.54
N ILE A 128 -4.15 10.95 -24.38
CA ILE A 128 -4.57 10.06 -23.28
C ILE A 128 -5.55 10.80 -22.36
N SER A 129 -5.36 12.11 -22.18
CA SER A 129 -6.21 12.98 -21.37
C SER A 129 -7.62 13.18 -21.95
N SER A 130 -7.78 13.21 -23.28
CA SER A 130 -9.08 13.38 -23.95
C SER A 130 -10.07 12.22 -23.76
N LYS A 131 -9.64 11.10 -23.17
CA LYS A 131 -10.50 9.94 -22.91
C LYS A 131 -11.03 9.86 -21.48
N PHE A 132 -10.69 10.82 -20.61
CA PHE A 132 -11.00 10.76 -19.17
C PHE A 132 -12.19 11.65 -18.74
N ARG A 133 -13.22 10.93 -18.26
CA ARG A 133 -14.42 11.28 -17.45
C ARG A 133 -14.55 12.76 -17.00
N CYS A 134 -15.69 13.35 -17.37
CA CYS A 134 -16.06 14.75 -17.13
C CYS A 134 -16.14 15.11 -15.63
N ASP A 135 -15.91 16.38 -15.32
CA ASP A 135 -16.26 16.97 -14.04
C ASP A 135 -17.79 17.20 -14.06
N PRO A 136 -18.60 16.86 -13.03
CA PRO A 136 -20.05 17.08 -13.06
C PRO A 136 -20.43 18.56 -13.26
N ALA A 137 -19.54 19.50 -12.92
CA ALA A 137 -19.73 20.93 -13.18
C ALA A 137 -19.66 21.31 -14.68
N ASP A 138 -19.01 20.49 -15.51
CA ASP A 138 -18.89 20.67 -16.97
C ASP A 138 -19.82 19.74 -17.76
N TYR A 139 -20.66 18.94 -17.08
CA TYR A 139 -21.58 18.02 -17.75
C TYR A 139 -22.67 18.82 -18.48
N ARG A 140 -22.56 18.88 -19.82
CA ARG A 140 -23.63 19.34 -20.70
C ARG A 140 -24.44 18.11 -21.13
N PRO A 141 -25.73 18.00 -20.78
CA PRO A 141 -26.54 16.85 -21.16
C PRO A 141 -26.69 16.81 -22.69
N ILE A 142 -26.29 15.69 -23.30
CA ILE A 142 -26.48 15.42 -24.74
C ILE A 142 -27.90 14.86 -24.98
N THR A 143 -28.52 14.32 -23.94
CA THR A 143 -29.83 13.67 -23.94
C THR A 143 -30.73 14.31 -22.90
N SER A 144 -32.03 14.42 -23.19
CA SER A 144 -33.02 15.08 -22.30
C SER A 144 -33.69 14.13 -21.31
N ASP A 145 -33.26 12.86 -21.25
CA ASP A 145 -33.86 11.82 -20.42
C ASP A 145 -33.23 11.81 -19.01
N PRO A 146 -33.96 12.23 -17.97
CA PRO A 146 -33.41 12.43 -16.63
C PRO A 146 -32.92 11.12 -15.98
N ALA A 147 -33.49 9.96 -16.33
CA ALA A 147 -33.10 8.68 -15.74
C ALA A 147 -31.73 8.20 -16.28
N LYS A 148 -31.47 8.42 -17.58
CA LYS A 148 -30.18 8.10 -18.21
C LYS A 148 -29.08 9.05 -17.77
N ILE A 149 -29.39 10.34 -17.63
CA ILE A 149 -28.47 11.35 -17.11
C ILE A 149 -28.04 11.00 -15.69
N LEU A 150 -28.99 10.64 -14.81
CA LEU A 150 -28.68 10.28 -13.43
C LEU A 150 -27.80 9.02 -13.36
N PHE A 151 -28.09 8.01 -14.19
CA PHE A 151 -27.30 6.78 -14.23
C PHE A 151 -25.89 7.03 -14.78
N GLU A 152 -25.74 7.83 -15.85
CA GLU A 152 -24.45 8.20 -16.43
C GLU A 152 -23.61 9.07 -15.49
N ILE A 153 -24.21 10.08 -14.84
CA ILE A 153 -23.53 10.90 -13.84
C ILE A 153 -23.10 10.03 -12.65
N ARG A 154 -23.97 9.12 -12.19
CA ARG A 154 -23.65 8.20 -11.11
C ARG A 154 -22.48 7.29 -11.44
N ASP A 155 -22.46 6.73 -12.65
CA ASP A 155 -21.37 5.85 -13.08
C ASP A 155 -20.08 6.63 -13.40
N GLN A 156 -20.19 7.81 -14.01
CA GLN A 156 -19.03 8.58 -14.46
C GLN A 156 -18.40 9.49 -13.40
N CYS A 157 -19.17 10.01 -12.44
CA CYS A 157 -18.67 10.96 -11.46
C CYS A 157 -18.22 10.33 -10.14
N PHE A 158 -18.69 9.11 -9.82
CA PHE A 158 -18.48 8.44 -8.53
C PHE A 158 -17.58 7.20 -8.61
N THR A 159 -17.12 6.79 -9.79
CA THR A 159 -16.15 5.70 -9.90
C THR A 159 -14.73 6.25 -9.76
N PRO A 160 -13.99 5.89 -8.70
CA PRO A 160 -12.58 6.24 -8.61
C PRO A 160 -11.77 5.57 -9.72
N SER A 161 -10.66 6.22 -10.10
CA SER A 161 -9.74 5.59 -11.06
C SER A 161 -8.98 4.47 -10.39
N VAL A 162 -8.97 3.33 -11.05
CA VAL A 162 -8.22 2.16 -10.63
C VAL A 162 -6.73 2.47 -10.43
N ALA A 163 -6.17 3.40 -11.21
CA ALA A 163 -4.80 3.86 -11.07
C ALA A 163 -4.57 4.66 -9.77
N SER A 164 -5.51 5.50 -9.35
CA SER A 164 -5.46 6.20 -8.04
C SER A 164 -5.40 5.18 -6.91
N VAL A 165 -6.34 4.23 -6.87
CA VAL A 165 -6.41 3.20 -5.82
C VAL A 165 -5.12 2.39 -5.71
N ILE A 166 -4.56 1.96 -6.85
CA ILE A 166 -3.28 1.24 -6.88
C ILE A 166 -2.15 2.13 -6.36
N THR A 167 -2.05 3.37 -6.81
CA THR A 167 -0.96 4.26 -6.39
C THR A 167 -1.02 4.60 -4.91
N ILE A 168 -2.22 4.72 -4.32
CA ILE A 168 -2.38 4.95 -2.88
C ILE A 168 -2.02 3.69 -2.07
N SER A 169 -2.43 2.53 -2.54
CA SER A 169 -2.26 1.27 -1.79
C SER A 169 -0.87 0.62 -1.99
N ALA A 170 -0.16 0.98 -3.07
CA ALA A 170 1.15 0.44 -3.43
C ALA A 170 2.21 0.50 -2.31
N PRO A 171 2.50 1.66 -1.69
CA PRO A 171 3.54 1.76 -0.68
C PRO A 171 3.22 0.91 0.58
N GLN A 172 1.96 0.84 0.98
CA GLN A 172 1.53 0.03 2.12
C GLN A 172 1.75 -1.47 1.86
N ILE A 173 1.42 -1.94 0.66
CA ILE A 173 1.52 -3.36 0.29
C ILE A 173 2.99 -3.77 0.17
N LEU A 174 3.83 -2.94 -0.44
CA LEU A 174 5.27 -3.16 -0.51
C LEU A 174 5.93 -3.19 0.87
N LEU A 175 5.49 -2.31 1.78
CA LEU A 175 5.95 -2.32 3.17
C LEU A 175 5.53 -3.60 3.91
N SER A 176 4.29 -4.05 3.72
CA SER A 176 3.83 -5.30 4.32
C SER A 176 4.63 -6.51 3.80
N ALA A 177 4.89 -6.56 2.50
CA ALA A 177 5.69 -7.61 1.87
C ALA A 177 7.14 -7.61 2.35
N SER A 178 7.75 -6.43 2.53
CA SER A 178 9.11 -6.33 3.08
C SER A 178 9.16 -6.83 4.53
N LEU A 179 8.18 -6.47 5.36
CA LEU A 179 8.08 -6.96 6.73
C LEU A 179 7.99 -8.50 6.79
N PHE A 180 7.11 -9.11 5.99
CA PHE A 180 7.01 -10.58 5.94
C PHE A 180 8.31 -11.22 5.46
N ALA A 181 8.94 -10.67 4.41
CA ALA A 181 10.20 -11.17 3.92
C ALA A 181 11.33 -11.05 4.96
N LEU A 182 11.37 -9.96 5.73
CA LEU A 182 12.33 -9.77 6.82
C LEU A 182 12.14 -10.81 7.93
N LEU A 183 10.90 -11.04 8.35
CA LEU A 183 10.58 -12.05 9.35
C LEU A 183 10.96 -13.45 8.87
N LEU A 184 10.62 -13.80 7.62
CA LEU A 184 11.06 -15.07 7.03
C LEU A 184 12.58 -15.18 6.94
N ALA A 185 13.30 -14.11 6.59
CA ALA A 185 14.75 -14.10 6.52
C ALA A 185 15.39 -14.35 7.89
N LEU A 186 14.88 -13.71 8.96
CA LEU A 186 15.32 -13.94 10.33
C LEU A 186 15.01 -15.36 10.81
N GLY A 187 13.80 -15.86 10.55
CA GLY A 187 13.43 -17.24 10.90
C GLY A 187 14.31 -18.28 10.20
N MET A 188 14.55 -18.10 8.90
CA MET A 188 15.46 -18.96 8.13
C MET A 188 16.90 -18.86 8.65
N TYR A 189 17.37 -17.65 8.99
CA TYR A 189 18.70 -17.46 9.56
C TYR A 189 18.88 -18.27 10.86
N PHE A 190 17.99 -18.11 11.83
CA PHE A 190 18.06 -18.88 13.08
C PHE A 190 17.90 -20.39 12.87
N GLY A 191 17.04 -20.80 11.92
CA GLY A 191 16.89 -22.20 11.54
C GLY A 191 18.19 -22.81 10.98
N PHE A 192 18.90 -22.07 10.13
CA PHE A 192 20.19 -22.51 9.59
C PHE A 192 21.31 -22.49 10.62
N VAL A 193 21.34 -21.49 11.51
CA VAL A 193 22.31 -21.45 12.62
C VAL A 193 22.18 -22.67 13.52
N TRP A 194 20.96 -23.06 13.88
CA TRP A 194 20.70 -24.25 14.68
C TRP A 194 21.04 -25.55 13.93
N THR A 195 20.53 -25.73 12.71
CA THR A 195 20.72 -27.00 11.96
C THR A 195 22.18 -27.27 11.60
N ARG A 196 22.97 -26.22 11.35
CA ARG A 196 24.39 -26.36 10.97
C ARG A 196 25.39 -26.20 12.13
N ASN A 197 24.93 -25.98 13.37
CA ASN A 197 25.79 -25.69 14.53
C ASN A 197 26.83 -24.60 14.24
N LEU A 198 26.43 -23.53 13.54
CA LEU A 198 27.32 -22.45 13.14
C LEU A 198 27.89 -21.66 14.33
N ASP A 199 27.21 -21.75 15.48
CA ASP A 199 27.63 -21.14 16.74
C ASP A 199 28.29 -22.19 17.64
N ALA A 200 29.55 -22.52 17.33
CA ALA A 200 30.33 -23.49 18.10
C ALA A 200 30.67 -23.00 19.52
N ASP A 201 30.63 -21.68 19.75
CA ASP A 201 30.98 -21.03 21.02
C ASP A 201 29.80 -20.96 22.01
N ALA A 202 28.56 -20.82 21.51
CA ALA A 202 27.37 -20.65 22.34
C ALA A 202 26.67 -21.97 22.74
N GLY A 203 27.13 -23.11 22.22
CA GLY A 203 26.53 -24.42 22.45
C GLY A 203 25.24 -24.66 21.64
N LYS A 204 25.04 -25.91 21.22
CA LYS A 204 23.92 -26.35 20.36
C LYS A 204 22.53 -26.05 20.95
N ASP A 205 22.41 -26.07 22.28
CA ASP A 205 21.15 -25.87 22.98
C ASP A 205 20.71 -24.40 23.02
N SER A 206 21.65 -23.46 23.08
CA SER A 206 21.36 -22.01 23.12
C SER A 206 20.73 -21.52 21.82
N SER A 207 21.27 -21.94 20.68
CA SER A 207 20.74 -21.59 19.35
C SER A 207 19.32 -22.12 19.12
N ARG A 208 19.04 -23.35 19.59
CA ARG A 208 17.71 -23.96 19.54
C ARG A 208 16.70 -23.17 20.37
N ASN A 209 17.08 -22.77 21.58
CA ASN A 209 16.20 -22.01 22.47
C ASN A 209 15.84 -20.65 21.86
N LEU A 210 16.80 -19.99 21.22
CA LEU A 210 16.57 -18.70 20.55
C LEU A 210 15.62 -18.83 19.35
N LEU A 211 15.72 -19.91 18.57
CA LEU A 211 14.77 -20.22 17.50
C LEU A 211 13.35 -20.48 18.05
N ILE A 212 13.23 -21.29 19.11
CA ILE A 212 11.94 -21.58 19.73
C ILE A 212 11.30 -20.30 20.28
N PHE A 213 12.07 -19.47 20.98
CA PHE A 213 11.59 -18.20 21.53
C PHE A 213 11.14 -17.24 20.42
N TYR A 214 11.89 -17.18 19.31
CA TYR A 214 11.51 -16.41 18.13
C TYR A 214 10.17 -16.89 17.54
N LEU A 215 9.99 -18.21 17.35
CA LEU A 215 8.74 -18.76 16.82
C LEU A 215 7.54 -18.52 17.75
N ILE A 216 7.70 -18.74 19.06
CA ILE A 216 6.62 -18.51 20.04
C ILE A 216 6.19 -17.03 20.01
N THR A 217 7.17 -16.11 20.04
CA THR A 217 6.89 -14.67 20.02
C THR A 217 6.25 -14.25 18.71
N LEU A 218 6.74 -14.74 17.57
CA LEU A 218 6.18 -14.45 16.25
C LEU A 218 4.73 -14.95 16.14
N THR A 219 4.46 -16.18 16.58
CA THR A 219 3.11 -16.76 16.57
C THR A 219 2.18 -15.97 17.49
N LEU A 220 2.62 -15.62 18.70
CA LEU A 220 1.81 -14.82 19.63
C LEU A 220 1.42 -13.47 19.00
N CYS A 221 2.38 -12.74 18.44
CA CYS A 221 2.12 -11.46 17.76
C CYS A 221 1.16 -11.63 16.57
N PHE A 222 1.33 -12.69 15.78
CA PHE A 222 0.47 -12.96 14.64
C PHE A 222 -0.97 -13.32 15.05
N VAL A 223 -1.14 -14.10 16.13
CA VAL A 223 -2.46 -14.42 16.69
C VAL A 223 -3.15 -13.16 17.17
N VAL A 224 -2.47 -12.32 17.95
CA VAL A 224 -3.04 -11.04 18.43
C VAL A 224 -3.47 -10.17 17.25
N TYR A 225 -2.63 -10.03 16.24
CA TYR A 225 -2.98 -9.27 15.03
C TYR A 225 -4.18 -9.86 14.28
N SER A 226 -4.24 -11.18 14.14
CA SER A 226 -5.33 -11.87 13.44
C SER A 226 -6.66 -11.78 14.19
N VAL A 227 -6.64 -11.87 15.52
CA VAL A 227 -7.83 -11.70 16.37
C VAL A 227 -8.34 -10.26 16.27
N SER A 228 -7.46 -9.26 16.35
CA SER A 228 -7.85 -7.85 16.19
C SER A 228 -8.49 -7.59 14.82
N ARG A 229 -7.96 -8.19 13.75
CA ARG A 229 -8.54 -8.12 12.40
C ARG A 229 -9.92 -8.76 12.35
N LEU A 230 -10.09 -9.94 12.94
CA LEU A 230 -11.36 -10.66 12.95
C LEU A 230 -12.46 -9.84 13.67
N ILE A 231 -12.11 -9.24 14.81
CA ILE A 231 -13.05 -8.40 15.57
C ILE A 231 -13.47 -7.17 14.74
N GLN A 232 -12.52 -6.50 14.07
CA GLN A 232 -12.83 -5.35 13.21
C GLN A 232 -13.74 -5.71 12.03
N ASP A 233 -13.54 -6.90 11.44
CA ASP A 233 -14.37 -7.37 10.33
C ASP A 233 -15.81 -7.70 10.80
N ASP A 234 -15.97 -8.25 12.00
CA ASP A 234 -17.28 -8.52 12.61
C ASP A 234 -18.03 -7.22 12.94
N ASP A 235 -17.35 -6.21 13.49
CA ASP A 235 -17.92 -4.89 13.74
C ASP A 235 -18.40 -4.22 12.44
N ALA A 236 -17.57 -4.26 11.39
CA ALA A 236 -17.92 -3.72 10.08
C ALA A 236 -19.09 -4.45 9.41
N ARG A 237 -19.27 -5.75 9.69
CA ARG A 237 -20.41 -6.53 9.21
C ARG A 237 -21.69 -6.14 9.94
N SER A 238 -21.62 -5.87 11.24
CA SER A 238 -22.76 -5.44 12.06
C SER A 238 -23.35 -4.12 11.56
N GLU A 239 -22.51 -3.13 11.26
CA GLU A 239 -22.96 -1.85 10.70
C GLU A 239 -23.66 -1.98 9.34
N GLY A 240 -23.18 -2.90 8.48
CA GLY A 240 -23.79 -3.16 7.18
C GLY A 240 -25.15 -3.89 7.22
N VAL A 241 -25.54 -4.42 8.38
CA VAL A 241 -26.87 -5.03 8.60
C VAL A 241 -27.87 -4.00 9.15
N ILE A 242 -27.38 -2.87 9.69
CA ILE A 242 -28.21 -1.82 10.32
C ILE A 242 -28.53 -0.67 9.34
N LEU A 243 -27.76 -0.53 8.26
CA LEU A 243 -27.99 0.42 7.14
C LEU A 243 -28.79 -0.22 5.99
#